data_AF-R8AQH4-F1
#
_entry.id   AF-R8AQH4-F1
#
_cell.length_a   1.000
_cell.length_b   1.000
_cell.length_c   1.000
_cell.angle_alpha   90.00
_cell.angle_beta   90.00
_cell.angle_gamma   90.00
#
_symmetry.space_group_name_H-M   'P 1'
#
loop_
_entity.id
_entity.type
_entity.pdbx_description
1 polymer ?
#
loop_
_entity_poly.entity_id
_entity_poly.type
_entity_poly.pdbx_seq_one_letter_code
_entity_poly.pdbx_strand_id
1 'polypeptide(L)'
;MTNTIDIVYIGDKPVKRDTVTNSRLLFPQHEAVPVEKAIALQLLEYPTVWRRAEDLPAILQARKDAEDAARRAAEQQAAEEAARRAEADMRAGDIDLGKMTSVQLRTLVESEDLGITQAPQEKVDEFRRRVRDALRAKLGNA
;
A
#
# COMPACT_ATOMS: atom_id res chain seq x y z
N MET A 1 21.71 46.24 -4.16
CA MET A 1 20.94 45.06 -4.60
C MET A 1 21.22 43.95 -3.61
N THR A 2 20.20 43.33 -3.02
CA THR A 2 20.39 42.19 -2.10
C THR A 2 21.00 41.03 -2.90
N ASN A 3 22.26 40.70 -2.60
CA ASN A 3 23.02 39.66 -3.30
C ASN A 3 22.70 38.25 -2.75
N THR A 4 21.47 38.05 -2.31
CA THR A 4 21.03 36.83 -1.60
C THR A 4 19.79 36.22 -2.25
N ILE A 5 19.69 34.91 -2.17
CA ILE A 5 18.54 34.10 -2.58
C ILE A 5 18.08 33.32 -1.35
N ASP A 6 16.77 33.30 -1.11
CA ASP A 6 16.19 32.53 -0.01
C ASP A 6 16.09 31.05 -0.40
N ILE A 7 16.84 30.22 0.31
CA ILE A 7 16.94 28.78 0.11
C ILE A 7 16.29 28.05 1.28
N VAL A 8 15.53 27.00 0.98
CA VAL A 8 14.91 26.10 1.97
C VAL A 8 15.52 24.71 1.85
N TYR A 9 15.68 24.05 3.00
CA TYR A 9 16.01 22.63 3.09
C TYR A 9 14.74 21.78 3.08
N ILE A 10 14.64 20.81 2.17
CA ILE A 10 13.46 19.93 2.04
C ILE A 10 13.75 18.46 2.38
N GLY A 11 14.92 18.11 2.88
CA GLY A 11 15.21 16.71 3.25
C GLY A 11 14.59 16.33 4.60
N ASP A 12 14.82 15.10 5.05
CA ASP A 12 14.09 14.52 6.20
C ASP A 12 14.64 14.91 7.58
N LYS A 13 15.83 15.51 7.63
CA LYS A 13 16.46 15.87 8.90
C LYS A 13 15.90 17.21 9.42
N PRO A 14 15.92 17.46 10.73
CA PRO A 14 15.48 18.75 11.26
C PRO A 14 16.40 19.91 10.87
N VAL A 15 17.71 19.65 10.73
CA VAL A 15 18.71 20.65 10.33
C VAL A 15 19.74 20.01 9.41
N LYS A 16 20.12 20.72 8.34
CA LYS A 16 21.17 20.34 7.41
C LYS A 16 22.31 21.34 7.43
N ARG A 17 23.54 20.86 7.63
CA ARG A 17 24.76 21.64 7.38
C ARG A 17 25.07 21.63 5.89
N ASP A 18 25.47 22.78 5.36
CA ASP A 18 26.01 22.84 4.01
C ASP A 18 27.36 22.13 3.93
N THR A 19 27.36 21.04 3.16
CA THR A 19 28.55 20.26 2.80
C THR A 19 28.86 20.36 1.31
N VAL A 20 28.02 21.05 0.51
CA VAL A 20 28.20 21.22 -0.93
C VAL A 20 29.24 22.30 -1.19
N THR A 21 29.08 23.47 -0.56
CA THR A 21 30.02 24.59 -0.72
C THR A 21 30.94 24.78 0.49
N ASN A 22 30.72 23.99 1.54
CA ASN A 22 31.43 24.08 2.82
C ASN A 22 31.35 25.49 3.45
N SER A 23 30.25 26.21 3.20
CA SER A 23 29.99 27.56 3.74
C SER A 23 29.79 27.59 5.26
N ARG A 24 29.68 26.41 5.89
CA ARG A 24 29.32 26.20 7.32
C ARG A 24 27.91 26.70 7.68
N LEU A 25 27.09 27.08 6.70
CA LEU A 25 25.70 27.43 6.91
C LEU A 25 24.89 26.23 7.43
N LEU A 26 23.90 26.52 8.27
CA LEU A 26 22.93 25.57 8.80
C LEU A 26 21.55 25.96 8.31
N PHE A 27 20.80 24.96 7.86
CA PHE A 27 19.47 25.14 7.31
C PHE A 27 18.47 24.31 8.09
N PRO A 28 17.59 24.95 8.88
CA PRO A 28 16.44 24.28 9.46
C PRO A 28 15.50 23.77 8.36
N GLN A 29 14.84 22.66 8.62
CA GLN A 29 13.91 22.05 7.67
C GLN A 29 12.75 23.00 7.37
N HIS A 30 12.47 23.21 6.08
CA HIS A 30 11.39 24.04 5.57
C HIS A 30 11.43 25.52 6.01
N GLU A 31 12.56 25.99 6.54
CA GLU A 31 12.76 27.39 6.89
C GLU A 31 13.60 28.10 5.81
N ALA A 32 13.17 29.32 5.44
CA ALA A 32 13.87 30.12 4.44
C ALA A 32 15.12 30.75 5.05
N VAL A 33 16.28 30.47 4.45
CA VAL A 33 17.57 31.05 4.84
C VAL A 33 18.08 31.93 3.71
N PRO A 34 18.40 33.22 3.95
CA PRO A 34 19.01 34.07 2.94
C PRO A 34 20.46 33.65 2.72
N VAL A 35 20.78 33.22 1.49
CA VAL A 35 22.10 32.71 1.13
C VAL A 35 22.70 33.58 0.04
N GLU A 36 24.01 33.85 0.09
CA GLU A 36 24.71 34.57 -0.97
C GLU A 36 24.51 33.88 -2.32
N LYS A 37 24.30 34.67 -3.38
CA LYS A 37 23.88 34.19 -4.70
C LYS A 37 24.79 33.09 -5.27
N ALA A 38 26.11 33.22 -5.17
CA ALA A 38 27.03 32.20 -5.70
C ALA A 38 26.90 30.87 -4.97
N ILE A 39 26.73 30.89 -3.64
CA ILE A 39 26.47 29.69 -2.83
C ILE A 39 25.09 29.11 -3.16
N ALA A 40 24.06 29.96 -3.20
CA ALA A 40 22.68 29.53 -3.44
C ALA A 40 22.52 28.82 -4.78
N LEU A 41 23.16 29.33 -5.84
CA LEU A 41 23.12 28.69 -7.17
C LEU A 41 23.72 27.27 -7.15
N GLN A 42 24.82 27.05 -6.40
CA GLN A 42 25.41 25.72 -6.23
C GLN A 42 24.51 24.79 -5.41
N LEU A 43 23.87 25.29 -4.35
CA LEU A 43 22.91 24.50 -3.57
C LEU A 43 21.72 24.05 -4.43
N LEU A 44 21.22 24.95 -5.30
CA LEU A 44 20.10 24.67 -6.19
C LEU A 44 20.39 23.61 -7.27
N GLU A 45 21.65 23.21 -7.46
CA GLU A 45 22.00 22.04 -8.29
C GLU A 45 21.53 20.71 -7.67
N TYR A 46 21.17 20.71 -6.37
CA TYR A 46 20.65 19.55 -5.64
C TYR A 46 19.18 19.75 -5.25
N PRO A 47 18.25 19.73 -6.22
CA PRO A 47 16.83 20.07 -6.02
C PRO A 47 16.07 19.08 -5.12
N THR A 48 16.63 17.92 -4.83
CA THR A 48 16.05 16.97 -3.86
C THR A 48 16.35 17.36 -2.41
N VAL A 49 17.31 18.25 -2.19
CA VAL A 49 17.78 18.70 -0.86
C VAL A 49 17.44 20.17 -0.65
N TRP A 50 17.70 21.01 -1.67
CA TRP A 50 17.62 22.46 -1.60
C TRP A 50 16.66 23.02 -2.64
N ARG A 51 15.84 23.99 -2.24
CA ARG A 51 14.88 24.65 -3.14
C ARG A 51 14.83 26.15 -2.87
N ARG A 52 14.25 26.90 -3.79
CA ARG A 52 13.91 28.31 -3.51
C ARG A 52 12.75 28.33 -2.52
N ALA A 53 12.74 29.32 -1.64
CA ALA A 53 11.67 29.44 -0.64
C ALA A 53 10.26 29.54 -1.27
N GLU A 54 10.16 30.17 -2.45
CA GLU A 54 8.91 30.29 -3.21
C GLU A 54 8.31 28.95 -3.66
N ASP A 55 9.14 27.93 -3.87
CA ASP A 55 8.70 26.61 -4.32
C ASP A 55 8.16 25.73 -3.18
N LEU A 56 8.44 26.10 -1.92
CA LEU A 56 8.15 25.28 -0.75
C LEU A 56 6.68 24.86 -0.67
N PRO A 57 5.67 25.75 -0.85
CA PRO A 57 4.27 25.35 -0.78
C PRO A 57 3.91 24.27 -1.81
N ALA A 58 4.39 24.41 -3.05
CA ALA A 58 4.11 23.45 -4.11
C ALA A 58 4.73 22.07 -3.83
N ILE A 59 5.94 22.05 -3.25
CA ILE A 59 6.62 20.80 -2.88
C ILE A 59 5.89 20.08 -1.74
N LEU A 60 5.48 20.82 -0.71
CA LEU A 60 4.73 20.24 0.41
C LEU A 60 3.39 19.68 -0.04
N GLN A 61 2.69 20.38 -0.94
CA GLN A 61 1.45 19.88 -1.53
C GLN A 61 1.68 18.61 -2.35
N ALA A 62 2.68 18.61 -3.25
CA ALA A 62 3.00 17.43 -4.06
C ALA A 62 3.39 16.21 -3.21
N ARG A 63 4.10 16.41 -2.09
CA ARG A 63 4.42 15.34 -1.14
C ARG A 63 3.17 14.77 -0.49
N LYS A 64 2.27 15.63 -0.03
CA LYS A 64 1.00 15.22 0.57
C LYS A 64 0.14 14.44 -0.44
N ASP A 65 0.03 14.92 -1.67
CA ASP A 65 -0.75 14.24 -2.72
C ASP A 65 -0.18 12.86 -3.06
N ALA A 66 1.16 12.73 -3.08
CA ALA A 66 1.84 11.46 -3.28
C ALA A 66 1.60 10.48 -2.12
N GLU A 67 1.63 10.96 -0.87
CA GLU A 67 1.33 10.16 0.31
C GLU A 67 -0.13 9.67 0.32
N ASP A 68 -1.08 10.56 0.02
CA ASP A 68 -2.50 10.21 -0.06
C ASP A 68 -2.78 9.22 -1.22
N ALA A 69 -2.09 9.37 -2.36
CA ALA A 69 -2.17 8.41 -3.46
C ALA A 69 -1.59 7.03 -3.07
N ALA A 70 -0.43 7.01 -2.41
CA ALA A 70 0.19 5.78 -1.94
C ALA A 70 -0.69 5.05 -0.91
N ARG A 71 -1.31 5.79 0.03
CA ARG A 71 -2.26 5.22 1.00
C ARG A 71 -3.46 4.57 0.30
N ARG A 72 -4.09 5.27 -0.64
CA ARG A 72 -5.23 4.72 -1.41
C ARG A 72 -4.84 3.48 -2.22
N ALA A 73 -3.66 3.48 -2.84
CA ALA A 73 -3.17 2.32 -3.58
C ALA A 73 -2.92 1.11 -2.65
N ALA A 74 -2.35 1.33 -1.47
CA ALA A 74 -2.14 0.28 -0.48
C ALA A 74 -3.47 -0.28 0.05
N GLU A 75 -4.47 0.58 0.30
CA GLU A 75 -5.82 0.15 0.71
C GLU A 75 -6.49 -0.70 -0.37
N GLN A 76 -6.39 -0.30 -1.64
CA GLN A 76 -6.92 -1.08 -2.77
C GLN A 76 -6.23 -2.44 -2.90
N GLN A 77 -4.90 -2.47 -2.83
CA GLN A 77 -4.13 -3.71 -2.87
C GLN A 77 -4.50 -4.64 -1.70
N ALA A 78 -4.67 -4.10 -0.49
CA ALA A 78 -5.10 -4.87 0.67
C ALA A 78 -6.51 -5.45 0.48
N ALA A 79 -7.45 -4.68 -0.09
CA ALA A 79 -8.79 -5.16 -0.39
C ALA A 79 -8.79 -6.26 -1.47
N GLU A 80 -8.01 -6.09 -2.53
CA GLU A 80 -7.85 -7.11 -3.58
C GLU A 80 -7.17 -8.38 -3.06
N GLU A 81 -6.17 -8.26 -2.19
CA GLU A 81 -5.58 -9.40 -1.51
C GLU A 81 -6.56 -10.10 -0.58
N ALA A 82 -7.36 -9.35 0.18
CA ALA A 82 -8.38 -9.92 1.05
C ALA A 82 -9.45 -10.66 0.23
N ALA A 83 -9.92 -10.07 -0.88
CA ALA A 83 -10.86 -10.71 -1.79
C ALA A 83 -10.29 -12.00 -2.39
N ARG A 84 -9.04 -11.97 -2.89
CA ARG A 84 -8.37 -13.16 -3.42
C ARG A 84 -8.18 -14.24 -2.36
N ARG A 85 -7.82 -13.87 -1.13
CA ARG A 85 -7.71 -14.81 0.00
C ARG A 85 -9.07 -15.41 0.36
N ALA A 86 -10.13 -14.62 0.37
CA ALA A 86 -11.49 -15.09 0.65
C ALA A 86 -12.01 -16.04 -0.45
N GLU A 87 -11.68 -15.77 -1.72
CA GLU A 87 -12.03 -16.66 -2.84
C GLU A 87 -11.27 -18.00 -2.78
N ALA A 88 -9.98 -17.94 -2.46
CA ALA A 88 -9.12 -19.11 -2.31
C ALA A 88 -9.37 -19.89 -1.01
N ASP A 89 -10.07 -19.31 -0.03
CA ASP A 89 -10.39 -19.97 1.22
C ASP A 89 -11.41 -21.09 0.98
N MET A 90 -10.98 -22.31 1.30
CA MET A 90 -11.78 -23.53 1.19
C MET A 90 -12.39 -23.96 2.52
N ARG A 91 -12.35 -23.09 3.54
CA ARG A 91 -12.97 -23.35 4.83
C ARG A 91 -14.46 -23.00 4.84
N ALA A 92 -15.26 -23.84 5.48
CA ALA A 92 -16.63 -23.57 5.86
C ALA A 92 -16.77 -23.85 7.37
N GLY A 93 -16.82 -22.78 8.18
CA GLY A 93 -16.67 -22.89 9.63
C GLY A 93 -15.29 -23.49 9.98
N ASP A 94 -15.29 -24.55 10.80
CA ASP A 94 -14.07 -25.24 11.21
C ASP A 94 -13.55 -26.26 10.18
N ILE A 95 -14.33 -26.55 9.13
CA ILE A 95 -14.04 -27.60 8.15
C ILE A 95 -13.23 -27.04 6.97
N ASP A 96 -12.04 -27.58 6.72
CA ASP A 96 -11.23 -27.27 5.53
C ASP A 96 -11.46 -28.31 4.41
N LEU A 97 -12.03 -27.86 3.30
CA LEU A 97 -12.38 -28.70 2.15
C LEU A 97 -11.21 -28.83 1.14
N GLY A 98 -10.15 -28.03 1.29
CA GLY A 98 -9.09 -27.89 0.28
C GLY A 98 -8.33 -29.19 -0.02
N LYS A 99 -8.31 -30.13 0.91
CA LYS A 99 -7.65 -31.45 0.76
C LYS A 99 -8.63 -32.62 0.69
N MET A 100 -9.93 -32.38 0.80
CA MET A 100 -10.93 -33.45 0.83
C MET A 100 -11.10 -34.09 -0.55
N THR A 101 -11.04 -35.41 -0.65
CA THR A 101 -11.33 -36.17 -1.87
C THR A 101 -12.82 -36.18 -2.20
N SER A 102 -13.21 -36.51 -3.44
CA SER A 102 -14.62 -36.67 -3.83
C SER A 102 -15.41 -37.59 -2.90
N VAL A 103 -14.78 -38.65 -2.38
CA VAL A 103 -15.44 -39.58 -1.45
C VAL A 103 -15.76 -38.89 -0.13
N GLN A 104 -14.78 -38.19 0.45
CA GLN A 104 -14.95 -37.44 1.71
C GLN A 104 -15.98 -36.33 1.57
N LEU A 105 -16.01 -35.64 0.42
CA LEU A 105 -16.99 -34.59 0.14
C LEU A 105 -18.41 -35.15 0.06
N ARG A 106 -18.63 -36.30 -0.58
CA ARG A 106 -19.96 -36.94 -0.62
C ARG A 106 -20.44 -37.35 0.76
N THR A 107 -19.57 -37.96 1.57
CA THR A 107 -19.91 -38.29 2.96
C THR A 107 -20.26 -37.05 3.77
N LEU A 108 -19.55 -35.94 3.58
CA LEU A 108 -19.86 -34.68 4.24
C LEU A 108 -21.19 -34.09 3.78
N VAL A 109 -21.49 -34.12 2.48
CA VAL A 109 -22.79 -33.69 1.92
C VAL A 109 -23.94 -34.47 2.53
N GLU A 110 -23.80 -35.79 2.65
CA GLU A 110 -24.82 -36.66 3.25
C GLU A 110 -24.98 -36.37 4.76
N SER A 111 -23.85 -36.22 5.48
CA SER A 111 -23.85 -35.89 6.92
C SER A 111 -24.52 -34.55 7.21
N GLU A 112 -24.33 -33.57 6.34
CA GLU A 112 -24.86 -32.21 6.48
C GLU A 112 -26.16 -31.99 5.70
N ASP A 113 -26.73 -33.05 5.11
CA ASP A 113 -27.96 -33.03 4.30
C ASP A 113 -28.01 -31.86 3.30
N LEU A 114 -26.92 -31.66 2.57
CA LEU A 114 -26.76 -30.50 1.66
C LEU A 114 -27.46 -30.68 0.31
N GLY A 115 -27.96 -31.88 0.00
CA GLY A 115 -28.73 -32.16 -1.23
C GLY A 115 -27.96 -31.95 -2.55
N ILE A 116 -26.62 -31.94 -2.54
CA ILE A 116 -25.78 -31.68 -3.71
C ILE A 116 -24.95 -32.90 -4.12
N THR A 117 -25.03 -33.30 -5.39
CA THR A 117 -24.25 -34.45 -5.90
C THR A 117 -23.23 -33.99 -6.93
N GLN A 118 -22.06 -34.63 -6.95
CA GLN A 118 -21.04 -34.38 -7.97
C GLN A 118 -21.55 -34.83 -9.34
N ALA A 119 -21.46 -33.96 -10.36
CA ALA A 119 -21.87 -34.31 -11.71
C ALA A 119 -20.84 -35.24 -12.41
N PRO A 120 -21.24 -36.04 -13.43
CA PRO A 120 -20.40 -37.10 -14.00
C PRO A 120 -19.05 -36.67 -14.59
N GLN A 121 -18.86 -35.40 -14.93
CA GLN A 121 -17.61 -34.83 -15.47
C GLN A 121 -17.11 -33.63 -14.67
N GLU A 122 -17.70 -33.36 -13.50
CA GLU A 122 -17.32 -32.22 -12.67
C GLU A 122 -15.98 -32.47 -11.99
N LYS A 123 -15.08 -31.49 -12.08
CA LYS A 123 -13.78 -31.57 -11.41
C LYS A 123 -13.97 -31.51 -9.90
N VAL A 124 -13.12 -32.23 -9.16
CA VAL A 124 -13.21 -32.28 -7.69
C VAL A 124 -13.12 -30.87 -7.08
N ASP A 125 -12.32 -29.96 -7.65
CA ASP A 125 -12.21 -28.57 -7.17
C ASP A 125 -13.48 -27.74 -7.39
N GLU A 126 -14.26 -28.03 -8.43
CA GLU A 126 -15.55 -27.39 -8.67
C GLU A 126 -16.60 -27.91 -7.68
N PHE A 127 -16.59 -29.22 -7.44
CA PHE A 127 -17.46 -29.85 -6.44
C PHE A 127 -17.13 -29.34 -5.03
N ARG A 128 -15.85 -29.21 -4.65
CA ARG A 128 -15.41 -28.63 -3.36
C ARG A 128 -15.95 -27.21 -3.16
N ARG A 129 -15.91 -26.37 -4.19
CA ARG A 129 -16.42 -24.98 -4.12
C ARG A 129 -17.92 -24.96 -3.87
N ARG A 130 -18.70 -25.79 -4.57
CA ARG A 130 -20.15 -25.90 -4.33
C ARG A 130 -20.48 -26.40 -2.93
N VAL A 131 -19.75 -27.40 -2.42
CA VAL A 131 -19.93 -27.92 -1.06
C VAL A 131 -19.61 -26.85 -0.03
N ARG A 132 -18.50 -26.11 -0.22
CA ARG A 132 -18.14 -24.97 0.62
C ARG A 132 -19.24 -23.93 0.68
N ASP A 133 -19.75 -23.50 -0.48
CA ASP A 133 -20.74 -22.43 -0.55
C ASP A 133 -22.08 -22.87 0.09
N ALA A 134 -22.48 -24.13 -0.11
CA ALA A 134 -23.65 -24.72 0.55
C ALA A 134 -23.48 -24.80 2.08
N LEU A 135 -22.30 -25.19 2.57
CA LEU A 135 -21.99 -25.22 4.00
C LEU A 135 -21.95 -23.81 4.61
N ARG A 136 -21.32 -22.84 3.93
CA ARG A 136 -21.29 -21.43 4.37
C ARG A 136 -22.69 -20.83 4.47
N ALA A 137 -23.54 -21.09 3.48
CA ALA A 137 -24.94 -20.68 3.48
C ALA A 137 -25.73 -21.32 4.64
N LYS A 138 -25.52 -22.60 4.92
CA LYS A 138 -26.14 -23.30 6.05
C LYS A 138 -25.67 -22.78 7.42
N LEU A 139 -24.38 -22.46 7.55
CA LEU A 139 -23.76 -21.98 8.79
C LEU A 139 -23.99 -20.47 9.06
N GLY A 140 -24.58 -19.73 8.13
CA GLY A 140 -24.86 -18.29 8.29
C GLY A 140 -23.64 -17.38 8.11
N ASN A 141 -22.52 -17.90 7.62
CA ASN A 141 -21.32 -17.12 7.28
C ASN A 141 -21.34 -16.79 5.78
N ALA A 142 -22.18 -15.84 5.40
CA ALA A 142 -22.18 -15.24 4.05
C ALA A 142 -21.09 -14.17 3.94
#